data_AF-A0A956ZW83-F1
#
_entry.id   AF-A0A956ZW83-F1
#
_cell.length_a   1.000
_cell.length_b   1.000
_cell.length_c   1.000
_cell.angle_alpha   90.00
_cell.angle_beta   90.00
_cell.angle_gamma   90.00
#
_symmetry.space_group_name_H-M   'P 1'
#
loop_
_entity.id
_entity.type
_entity.pdbx_description
1 polymer ?
#
loop_
_entity_poly.entity_id
_entity_poly.type
_entity_poly.pdbx_seq_one_letter_code
_entity_poly.pdbx_strand_id
1 'polypeptide(L)' 'MKKQIFSLLLILLVGFGFAQSDNPVAVRLEIYVVSTVNGQEEFKESTTARPGQVVEYRLYATNNGDTTLPPGSVT' A
#
# COMPACT_ATOMS: atom_id res chain seq x y z
N MET A 1 35.05 -24.94 -5.78
CA MET A 1 33.67 -24.56 -6.17
C MET A 1 32.77 -24.06 -5.02
N LYS A 2 33.07 -24.33 -3.73
CA LYS A 2 32.24 -23.86 -2.58
C LYS A 2 32.36 -22.36 -2.23
N LYS A 3 33.48 -21.70 -2.54
CA LYS A 3 33.73 -20.28 -2.17
C LYS A 3 33.00 -19.25 -3.05
N GLN A 4 32.66 -19.62 -4.29
CA GLN A 4 31.97 -18.73 -5.24
C GLN A 4 30.46 -18.62 -4.94
N ILE A 5 29.85 -19.70 -4.44
CA ILE A 5 28.42 -19.72 -4.04
C ILE A 5 28.18 -18.86 -2.80
N PHE A 6 29.15 -18.82 -1.87
CA PHE A 6 29.05 -18.02 -0.65
C PHE A 6 29.12 -16.50 -0.91
N SER A 7 29.85 -16.08 -1.95
CA SER A 7 29.94 -14.67 -2.35
C SER A 7 28.68 -14.18 -3.07
N LEU A 8 27.98 -15.07 -3.79
CA LEU A 8 26.74 -14.71 -4.49
C LEU A 8 25.55 -14.52 -3.52
N LEU A 9 25.52 -15.30 -2.44
CA LEU A 9 24.47 -15.21 -1.41
C LEU A 9 24.59 -13.92 -0.57
N LEU A 10 25.81 -13.43 -0.33
CA LEU A 10 26.04 -12.19 0.40
C LEU A 10 25.61 -10.96 -0.42
N ILE A 11 25.81 -10.97 -1.74
CA ILE A 11 25.36 -9.90 -2.63
C ILE A 11 23.82 -9.88 -2.73
N LEU A 12 23.16 -11.03 -2.69
CA LEU A 12 21.69 -11.11 -2.66
C LEU A 12 21.08 -10.58 -1.34
N LEU A 13 21.77 -10.73 -0.21
CA LEU A 13 21.33 -10.23 1.09
C LEU A 13 21.52 -8.70 1.24
N VAL A 14 22.51 -8.11 0.57
CA VAL A 14 22.79 -6.66 0.63
C VAL A 14 21.97 -5.87 -0.39
N GLY A 15 21.57 -6.48 -1.51
CA GLY A 15 20.83 -5.80 -2.59
C GLY A 15 19.38 -5.41 -2.27
N PHE A 16 18.76 -6.01 -1.24
CA PHE A 16 17.37 -5.68 -0.85
C PHE A 16 17.26 -4.45 0.07
N GLY A 17 18.37 -3.89 0.55
CA GLY A 17 18.37 -2.80 1.54
C GLY A 17 18.16 -1.39 0.99
N PHE A 18 18.23 -1.17 -0.33
CA PHE A 18 18.34 0.18 -0.92
C PHE A 18 17.17 0.56 -1.83
N ALA A 19 15.94 0.34 -1.37
CA ALA A 19 14.75 0.83 -2.08
C ALA A 19 13.74 1.55 -1.17
N GLN A 20 14.14 1.96 0.05
CA GLN A 20 13.29 2.81 0.86
C GLN A 20 13.45 4.25 0.37
N SER A 21 12.45 4.77 -0.35
CA SER A 21 12.41 6.20 -0.66
C SER A 21 12.36 6.98 0.66
N ASP A 22 13.15 8.05 0.79
CA ASP A 22 13.17 9.00 1.92
C ASP A 22 11.84 9.77 2.12
N ASN A 23 10.73 9.28 1.57
CA ASN A 23 9.42 9.87 1.79
C ASN A 23 8.89 9.44 3.17
N PRO A 24 8.71 10.38 4.13
CA PRO A 24 8.15 10.05 5.44
C PRO A 24 6.68 9.65 5.39
N VAL A 25 6.00 9.85 4.25
CA VAL A 25 4.58 9.52 4.08
C VAL A 25 4.42 8.13 3.45
N ALA A 26 3.90 7.18 4.23
CA ALA A 26 3.45 5.89 3.70
C ALA A 26 2.00 6.01 3.20
N VAL A 27 1.73 5.45 2.02
CA VAL A 27 0.40 5.50 1.39
C VAL A 27 -0.15 4.09 1.22
N ARG A 28 -1.43 3.91 1.56
CA ARG A 28 -2.19 2.69 1.28
C ARG A 28 -3.53 3.07 0.66
N LEU A 29 -3.91 2.38 -0.41
CA LEU A 29 -5.22 2.49 -1.02
C LEU A 29 -5.99 1.20 -0.76
N GLU A 30 -7.19 1.33 -0.20
CA GLU A 30 -8.15 0.25 -0.06
C GLU A 30 -9.35 0.55 -0.96
N ILE A 31 -9.87 -0.50 -1.64
CA ILE A 31 -10.96 -0.38 -2.62
C ILE A 31 -12.07 -1.32 -2.19
N TYR A 32 -13.27 -0.79 -2.04
CA TYR A 32 -14.45 -1.52 -1.61
C TYR A 32 -15.56 -1.40 -2.64
N VAL A 33 -16.29 -2.49 -2.85
CA VAL A 33 -17.63 -2.44 -3.42
C VAL A 33 -18.62 -2.31 -2.26
N VAL A 34 -19.50 -1.32 -2.35
CA VAL A 34 -20.51 -1.05 -1.34
C VAL A 34 -21.79 -1.80 -1.70
N SER A 35 -22.39 -2.45 -0.71
CA SER A 35 -23.70 -3.09 -0.84
C SER A 35 -24.52 -2.90 0.43
N THR A 36 -25.84 -3.04 0.33
CA THR A 36 -26.72 -3.07 1.51
C THR A 36 -27.17 -4.49 1.76
N VAL A 37 -26.88 -5.02 2.94
CA VAL A 37 -27.33 -6.34 3.40
C VAL A 37 -28.13 -6.13 4.68
N ASN A 38 -29.38 -6.60 4.69
CA ASN A 38 -30.30 -6.42 5.82
C ASN A 38 -30.47 -4.96 6.29
N GLY A 39 -30.37 -4.00 5.37
CA GLY A 39 -30.49 -2.57 5.68
C GLY A 39 -29.23 -1.92 6.24
N GLN A 40 -28.11 -2.64 6.32
CA GLN A 40 -26.80 -2.12 6.72
C GLN A 40 -25.85 -2.09 5.54
N GLU A 41 -24.99 -1.07 5.48
CA GLU A 41 -23.91 -1.03 4.48
C GLU A 41 -22.83 -2.06 4.83
N GLU A 42 -22.47 -2.85 3.83
CA GLU A 42 -21.31 -3.73 3.85
C GLU A 42 -20.29 -3.26 2.83
N PHE A 43 -19.03 -3.23 3.25
CA PHE A 43 -17.88 -2.85 2.44
C PHE A 43 -17.07 -4.10 2.12
N LYS A 44 -17.11 -4.55 0.87
CA LYS A 44 -16.36 -5.73 0.45
C LYS A 44 -15.14 -5.31 -0.35
N GLU A 45 -13.95 -5.68 0.12
CA GLU A 45 -12.72 -5.46 -0.65
C GLU A 45 -12.81 -6.11 -2.03
N SER A 46 -12.57 -5.31 -3.06
CA SER A 46 -12.56 -5.77 -4.44
C SER A 46 -11.84 -4.78 -5.34
N THR A 47 -11.09 -5.31 -6.29
CA THR A 47 -10.50 -4.53 -7.39
C THR A 47 -11.38 -4.50 -8.64
N THR A 48 -12.57 -5.11 -8.59
CA THR A 48 -13.53 -5.16 -9.69
C THR A 48 -14.94 -4.85 -9.22
N ALA A 49 -15.75 -4.26 -10.12
CA ALA A 49 -17.15 -3.95 -9.88
C ALA A 49 -17.96 -4.21 -11.15
N ARG A 50 -19.22 -4.62 -11.00
CA ARG A 50 -20.20 -4.75 -12.09
C ARG A 50 -20.83 -3.39 -12.40
N PRO A 51 -21.36 -3.18 -13.61
CA PRO A 51 -22.09 -1.95 -13.94
C PRO A 51 -23.19 -1.64 -12.92
N GLY A 52 -23.23 -0.40 -12.45
CA GLY A 52 -24.21 0.10 -11.48
C GLY A 52 -23.83 -0.11 -10.00
N GLN A 53 -22.73 -0.80 -9.69
CA GLN A 53 -22.25 -0.90 -8.31
C GLN A 53 -21.50 0.37 -7.90
N VAL A 54 -21.65 0.74 -6.62
CA VAL A 54 -20.89 1.84 -6.01
C VAL A 54 -19.54 1.29 -5.53
N VAL A 55 -18.48 2.02 -5.84
CA VAL A 55 -17.13 1.75 -5.37
C VAL A 55 -16.71 2.87 -4.42
N GLU A 56 -16.17 2.49 -3.26
CA GLU A 56 -15.56 3.40 -2.31
C GLU A 56 -14.05 3.21 -2.30
N TYR A 57 -13.32 4.31 -2.41
CA TYR A 57 -11.86 4.35 -2.28
C TYR A 57 -11.49 4.96 -0.94
N ARG A 58 -10.64 4.27 -0.18
CA ARG A 58 -10.07 4.79 1.08
C ARG A 58 -8.57 4.96 0.91
N LEU A 59 -8.15 6.22 0.89
CA LEU A 59 -6.74 6.59 0.89
C LEU A 59 -6.27 6.84 2.32
N TYR A 60 -5.27 6.08 2.75
CA TYR A 60 -4.57 6.30 4.01
C TYR A 60 -3.20 6.89 3.69
N ALA A 61 -2.93 8.07 4.23
CA ALA A 61 -1.61 8.71 4.20
C ALA A 61 -1.12 8.85 5.64
N THR A 62 -0.08 8.10 5.99
CA THR A 62 0.51 8.08 7.33
C THR A 62 1.84 8.81 7.32
N ASN A 63 1.94 9.89 8.08
CA ASN A 63 3.22 10.54 8.35
C ASN A 63 4.00 9.75 9.41
N ASN A 64 5.05 9.05 8.97
CA ASN A 64 5.96 8.29 9.83
C ASN A 64 7.25 9.06 10.17
N GLY A 65 7.35 10.33 9.75
CA GLY A 65 8.49 11.18 10.08
C GLY A 65 8.30 11.91 11.41
N ASP A 66 9.38 12.49 11.92
CA ASP A 66 9.39 13.19 13.21
C ASP A 66 8.86 14.64 13.12
N THR A 67 8.38 15.07 11.96
CA THR A 67 7.91 16.44 11.71
C THR A 67 6.46 16.46 11.29
N THR A 68 5.68 17.42 11.80
CA THR A 68 4.29 17.61 11.35
C THR A 68 4.28 18.12 9.90
N LEU A 69 3.52 17.45 9.04
CA LEU A 69 3.35 17.83 7.64
C LEU A 69 2.04 18.62 7.44
N PRO A 70 2.00 19.58 6.50
CA PRO A 70 0.75 20.20 6.09
C PRO A 70 -0.18 19.18 5.42
N PRO A 71 -1.50 19.45 5.36
CA PRO A 71 -2.41 18.62 4.60
C PRO A 71 -2.03 18.60 3.11
N GLY A 72 -1.99 17.40 2.53
CA GLY A 72 -1.75 17.21 1.10
C GLY A 72 -3.04 17.30 0.26
N SER A 73 -2.89 17.30 -1.06
CA SER A 73 -3.99 17.19 -2.03
C SER A 73 -3.95 15.84 -2.74
N VAL A 74 -5.13 15.30 -3.05
CA VAL A 74 -5.28 14.18 -3.99
C VAL A 74 -5.64 14.79 -5.34
N THR A 75 -4.73 14.69 -6.31
CA THR A 75 -4.86 15.26 -7.67
C THR A 75 -4.61 14.20 -8.72
#